data_AF-A0A7W1KWE4-F1
#
_entry.id   AF-A0A7W1KWE4-F1
#
_cell.length_a   1.000
_cell.length_b   1.000
_cell.length_c   1.000
_cell.angle_alpha   90.00
_cell.angle_beta   90.00
_cell.angle_gamma   90.00
#
_symmetry.space_group_name_H-M   'P 1'
#
loop_
_entity.id
_entity.type
_entity.pdbx_description
1 polymer ?
#
loop_
_entity_poly.entity_id
_entity_poly.type
_entity_poly.pdbx_seq_one_letter_code
_entity_poly.pdbx_strand_id
1 'polypeptide(L)'
;AELLPRIAPTETRRGVLSNPGGRGPDAADAGGSRMLRGEVHDPTANRMGGVAGHAGLFSTADDLAIYCRMILNGGEYKGARILSPMGVAAMTKPRAITEEGAARGLGWDMTSSFSANRGDLFPLGSFGHTGFTGTSLWIDPVSETFVVFLSNRVHPEGKGDVTSLRGRIASIVASSVIDTTVESARTSEERFASEALLSAARLASTNKAMSASLTDPPVDAEVLTGIDVLERDGFKQLAGMRVGLVTNHTGRDRRGRQTMDVLRHAPGVRLVALFSPEHGIRGASDAKVPDSKDEQTGLPIYSLYGESRRPKPEQLKDLDALIFDIQEIGTRFYTYISTLGYVMEEAARARLPVFVLDRPNPLNAVEVEGPIADAEKLSFTAYHRIPVRHGMTVGELARLFNEERKINCDLRVVKMENYRRAMWYDSTNLVWVNPSPNMRSLTEALLYPGVGLLETTNLSVGRGTDTPFEVTGAPWLDGQRLAAFLNSRQIAGVRFVPVRFMPNASVFKGEACDGINIIITDRARFRPVLTGLEIALALRRLFPNEWQVDDYARLLANADTLERIKRADSTEEIIRSWTPALDEFRPLRARSLLYR
;
A
#
# COMPACT_ATOMS: atom_id res chain seq x y z
N ALA A 1 -5.13 0.13 51.54
CA ALA A 1 -4.58 -1.24 51.63
C ALA A 1 -3.52 -1.39 50.54
N GLU A 2 -2.42 -2.08 50.81
CA GLU A 2 -1.40 -2.34 49.79
C GLU A 2 -2.02 -3.18 48.65
N LEU A 3 -1.92 -2.69 47.41
CA LEU A 3 -2.51 -3.34 46.25
C LEU A 3 -1.68 -4.54 45.78
N LEU A 4 -0.37 -4.50 45.99
CA LEU A 4 0.59 -5.48 45.47
C LEU A 4 0.27 -6.94 45.84
N PRO A 5 -0.14 -7.28 47.09
CA PRO A 5 -0.56 -8.64 47.45
C PRO A 5 -1.80 -9.13 46.70
N ARG A 6 -2.66 -8.22 46.20
CA ARG A 6 -3.87 -8.53 45.43
C ARG A 6 -3.61 -8.67 43.92
N ILE A 7 -2.42 -8.28 43.44
CA ILE A 7 -2.07 -8.37 42.02
C ILE A 7 -1.48 -9.76 41.74
N ALA A 8 -2.11 -10.52 40.84
CA ALA A 8 -1.57 -11.78 40.36
C ALA A 8 -0.28 -11.56 39.56
N PRO A 9 0.78 -12.35 39.77
CA PRO A 9 1.99 -12.27 38.95
C PRO A 9 1.69 -12.56 37.47
N THR A 10 2.36 -11.87 36.54
CA THR A 10 2.25 -12.11 35.09
C THR A 10 3.23 -13.19 34.66
N GLU A 11 4.07 -12.93 33.65
CA GLU A 11 5.15 -13.82 33.24
C GLU A 11 6.50 -13.48 33.89
N THR A 12 7.42 -14.44 33.78
CA THR A 12 8.81 -14.27 34.20
C THR A 12 9.56 -13.36 33.22
N ARG A 13 10.12 -12.26 33.70
CA ARG A 13 10.99 -11.38 32.91
C ARG A 13 12.29 -12.14 32.59
N ARG A 14 12.48 -12.54 31.33
CA ARG A 14 13.80 -12.89 30.79
C ARG A 14 14.48 -11.59 30.34
N GLY A 15 15.78 -11.44 30.61
CA GLY A 15 16.52 -10.18 30.46
C GLY A 15 16.24 -9.44 29.15
N VAL A 16 16.09 -8.11 29.28
CA VAL A 16 16.16 -7.04 28.27
C VAL A 16 15.54 -7.35 26.89
N LEU A 17 14.40 -6.69 26.60
CA LEU A 17 13.88 -6.45 25.24
C LEU A 17 13.51 -7.72 24.45
N SER A 18 12.31 -8.27 24.66
CA SER A 18 11.60 -8.95 23.56
C SER A 18 11.11 -7.90 22.55
N ASN A 19 12.06 -7.29 21.82
CA ASN A 19 11.78 -6.55 20.60
C ASN A 19 12.42 -7.32 19.42
N PRO A 20 11.72 -7.49 18.29
CA PRO A 20 12.41 -7.53 17.02
C PRO A 20 13.02 -6.13 16.78
N GLY A 21 14.32 -5.96 17.09
CA GLY A 21 15.12 -4.87 16.51
C GLY A 21 15.78 -3.83 17.42
N GLY A 22 16.11 -4.10 18.69
CA GLY A 22 16.91 -3.18 19.51
C GLY A 22 18.30 -3.72 19.87
N ARG A 23 19.39 -3.18 19.27
CA ARG A 23 20.78 -3.38 19.72
C ARG A 23 21.26 -2.09 20.42
N GLY A 24 21.45 -2.15 21.73
CA GLY A 24 22.10 -1.10 22.53
C GLY A 24 23.18 -1.72 23.43
N PRO A 25 24.31 -1.03 23.68
CA PRO A 25 25.48 -1.60 24.35
C PRO A 25 25.42 -1.39 25.86
N ASP A 26 24.48 -2.04 26.55
CA ASP A 26 24.51 -2.24 28.01
C ASP A 26 24.09 -3.69 28.33
N ALA A 27 24.53 -4.61 27.48
CA ALA A 27 24.32 -6.05 27.61
C ALA A 27 25.43 -6.66 28.48
N ALA A 28 25.47 -6.29 29.75
CA ALA A 28 26.21 -7.02 30.75
C ALA A 28 25.46 -6.97 32.09
N ASP A 29 25.11 -8.17 32.57
CA ASP A 29 24.73 -8.50 33.94
C ASP A 29 23.31 -8.17 34.45
N ALA A 30 22.45 -9.21 34.46
CA ALA A 30 21.64 -9.62 35.62
C ALA A 30 20.88 -10.93 35.31
N GLY A 31 21.51 -12.06 35.60
CA GLY A 31 20.88 -13.38 35.57
C GLY A 31 19.89 -13.57 36.72
N GLY A 32 18.65 -13.07 36.56
CA GLY A 32 17.56 -13.32 37.50
C GLY A 32 16.20 -13.38 36.80
N SER A 33 15.57 -14.56 36.80
CA SER A 33 14.18 -14.76 36.40
C SER A 33 13.23 -14.12 37.43
N ARG A 34 12.91 -12.84 37.28
CA ARG A 34 11.95 -12.16 38.17
C ARG A 34 10.55 -12.19 37.57
N MET A 35 9.60 -12.77 38.30
CA MET A 35 8.18 -12.68 37.95
C MET A 35 7.71 -11.23 38.07
N LEU A 36 7.12 -10.69 37.00
CA LEU A 36 6.53 -9.37 37.04
C LEU A 36 5.25 -9.40 37.91
N ARG A 37 5.15 -8.48 38.87
CA ARG A 37 3.99 -8.32 39.75
C ARG A 37 3.86 -6.86 40.16
N GLY A 38 2.71 -6.25 39.90
CA GLY A 38 2.50 -4.82 40.12
C GLY A 38 3.31 -3.91 39.21
N GLU A 39 3.76 -4.45 38.07
CA GLU A 39 4.53 -3.73 37.05
C GLU A 39 3.88 -3.91 35.70
N VAL A 40 3.84 -2.84 34.90
CA VAL A 40 3.18 -2.85 33.60
C VAL A 40 3.85 -3.86 32.67
N HIS A 41 3.02 -4.72 32.07
CA HIS A 41 3.45 -5.72 31.08
C HIS A 41 3.74 -5.09 29.70
N ASP A 42 3.02 -4.02 29.35
CA ASP A 42 3.19 -3.30 28.08
C ASP A 42 4.60 -2.66 27.98
N PRO A 43 5.38 -2.96 26.94
CA PRO A 43 6.76 -2.49 26.83
C PRO A 43 6.84 -0.97 26.59
N THR A 44 5.81 -0.37 25.97
CA THR A 44 5.79 1.07 25.71
C THR A 44 5.50 1.86 26.98
N ALA A 45 4.48 1.48 27.74
CA ALA A 45 4.19 2.08 29.05
C ALA A 45 5.34 1.87 30.04
N ASN A 46 6.03 0.71 29.98
CA ASN A 46 7.21 0.47 30.81
C ASN A 46 8.32 1.51 30.53
N ARG A 47 8.62 1.78 29.25
CA ARG A 47 9.59 2.82 28.85
C ARG A 47 9.18 4.24 29.24
N MET A 48 7.88 4.47 29.41
CA MET A 48 7.33 5.78 29.83
C MET A 48 7.26 5.96 31.35
N GLY A 49 7.90 5.10 32.13
CA GLY A 49 7.90 5.19 33.60
C GLY A 49 6.81 4.36 34.28
N GLY A 50 6.17 3.45 33.55
CA GLY A 50 5.28 2.42 34.11
C GLY A 50 3.79 2.71 34.01
N VAL A 51 3.38 3.96 33.79
CA VAL A 51 1.98 4.37 33.64
C VAL A 51 1.82 5.24 32.40
N ALA A 52 0.94 4.85 31.49
CA ALA A 52 0.57 5.57 30.29
C ALA A 52 -0.95 5.51 30.08
N GLY A 53 -1.48 6.39 29.21
CA GLY A 53 -2.92 6.48 28.97
C GLY A 53 -3.57 5.18 28.47
N HIS A 54 -2.80 4.25 27.89
CA HIS A 54 -3.28 2.97 27.37
C HIS A 54 -2.99 1.77 28.29
N ALA A 55 -2.04 1.87 29.23
CA ALA A 55 -1.63 0.75 30.09
C ALA A 55 -0.87 1.21 31.35
N GLY A 56 -0.87 0.38 32.39
CA GLY A 56 -0.04 0.58 33.59
C GLY A 56 -0.80 0.96 34.86
N LEU A 57 -2.12 1.09 34.80
CA LEU A 57 -2.97 1.22 35.98
C LEU A 57 -3.27 -0.15 36.60
N PHE A 58 -3.08 -0.25 37.91
CA PHE A 58 -3.47 -1.41 38.71
C PHE A 58 -4.56 -1.00 39.68
N SER A 59 -5.58 -1.84 39.80
CA SER A 59 -6.71 -1.60 40.69
C SER A 59 -7.42 -2.93 41.01
N THR A 60 -8.51 -2.86 41.76
CA THR A 60 -9.27 -4.02 42.20
C THR A 60 -10.59 -4.15 41.43
N ALA A 61 -11.23 -5.31 41.48
CA ALA A 61 -12.56 -5.47 40.91
C ALA A 61 -13.58 -4.55 41.62
N ASP A 62 -13.40 -4.30 42.92
CA ASP A 62 -14.24 -3.41 43.71
C ASP A 62 -14.13 -1.95 43.22
N ASP A 63 -12.92 -1.49 42.92
CA ASP A 63 -12.68 -0.15 42.38
C ASP A 63 -13.21 -0.01 40.95
N LEU A 64 -13.03 -1.02 40.11
CA LEU A 64 -13.61 -1.03 38.75
C LEU A 64 -15.13 -1.08 38.79
N ALA A 65 -15.73 -1.74 39.78
CA ALA A 65 -17.18 -1.72 40.00
C ALA A 65 -17.69 -0.31 40.31
N ILE A 66 -16.92 0.52 41.01
CA ILE A 66 -17.23 1.95 41.21
C ILE A 66 -17.26 2.67 39.87
N TYR A 67 -16.26 2.44 39.01
CA TYR A 67 -16.21 3.03 37.68
C TYR A 67 -17.39 2.58 36.80
N CYS A 68 -17.73 1.28 36.79
CA CYS A 68 -18.90 0.77 36.07
C CYS A 68 -20.20 1.42 36.55
N ARG A 69 -20.40 1.51 37.87
CA ARG A 69 -21.59 2.16 38.46
C ARG A 69 -21.65 3.64 38.10
N MET A 70 -20.52 4.33 38.09
CA MET A 70 -20.46 5.74 37.66
C MET A 70 -20.90 5.90 36.20
N ILE A 71 -20.45 5.00 35.31
CA ILE A 71 -20.87 5.00 33.90
C ILE A 71 -22.37 4.69 33.76
N LEU A 72 -22.87 3.64 34.44
CA LEU A 72 -24.30 3.29 34.45
C LEU A 72 -25.17 4.42 34.97
N ASN A 73 -24.70 5.16 35.98
CA ASN A 73 -25.39 6.31 36.56
C ASN A 73 -25.14 7.63 35.81
N GLY A 74 -24.77 7.58 34.53
CA GLY A 74 -24.65 8.79 33.70
C GLY A 74 -23.56 9.76 34.16
N GLY A 75 -22.50 9.27 34.78
CA GLY A 75 -21.33 10.06 35.15
C GLY A 75 -21.23 10.39 36.64
N GLU A 76 -22.13 9.86 37.46
CA GLU A 76 -22.24 10.19 38.88
C GLU A 76 -22.05 8.97 39.77
N TYR A 77 -21.34 9.13 40.89
CA TYR A 77 -21.23 8.10 41.92
C TYR A 77 -21.38 8.72 43.31
N LYS A 78 -22.34 8.21 44.10
CA LYS A 78 -22.63 8.67 45.47
C LYS A 78 -22.79 10.20 45.59
N GLY A 79 -23.51 10.83 44.66
CA GLY A 79 -23.74 12.27 44.66
C GLY A 79 -22.60 13.12 44.09
N ALA A 80 -21.46 12.51 43.73
CA ALA A 80 -20.33 13.20 43.11
C ALA A 80 -20.34 12.99 41.59
N ARG A 81 -20.39 14.10 40.83
CA ARG A 81 -20.31 14.08 39.36
C ARG A 81 -18.86 14.04 38.90
N ILE A 82 -18.49 12.96 38.23
CA ILE A 82 -17.14 12.75 37.66
C ILE A 82 -17.14 13.05 36.16
N LEU A 83 -18.15 12.57 35.44
CA LEU A 83 -18.37 12.85 34.03
C LEU A 83 -19.73 13.54 33.84
N SER A 84 -19.83 14.38 32.81
CA SER A 84 -21.13 14.93 32.43
C SER A 84 -22.00 13.81 31.82
N PRO A 85 -23.34 13.87 31.96
CA PRO A 85 -24.23 12.90 31.33
C PRO A 85 -24.06 12.85 29.81
N MET A 86 -23.81 14.02 29.19
CA MET A 86 -23.50 14.09 27.76
C MET A 86 -22.15 13.44 27.41
N GLY A 87 -21.16 13.52 28.30
CA GLY A 87 -19.88 12.84 28.13
C GLY A 87 -20.04 11.33 28.15
N VAL A 88 -20.80 10.80 29.12
CA VAL A 88 -21.11 9.36 29.17
C VAL A 88 -21.89 8.92 27.94
N ALA A 89 -22.93 9.66 27.55
CA ALA A 89 -23.69 9.37 26.34
C ALA A 89 -22.81 9.38 25.08
N ALA A 90 -21.84 10.29 24.98
CA ALA A 90 -20.89 10.32 23.87
C ALA A 90 -19.90 9.15 23.89
N MET A 91 -19.50 8.69 25.08
CA MET A 91 -18.61 7.53 25.24
C MET A 91 -19.31 6.25 24.82
N THR A 92 -20.56 6.05 25.22
CA THR A 92 -21.32 4.82 25.00
C THR A 92 -22.11 4.80 23.69
N LYS A 93 -22.01 5.87 22.90
CA LYS A 93 -22.63 5.92 21.57
C LYS A 93 -21.86 5.04 20.57
N PRO A 94 -22.54 4.14 19.83
CA PRO A 94 -21.89 3.36 18.79
C PRO A 94 -21.40 4.24 17.66
N ARG A 95 -20.14 4.01 17.27
CA ARG A 95 -19.50 4.59 16.10
C ARG A 95 -19.01 3.45 15.23
N ALA A 96 -19.55 3.36 14.02
CA ALA A 96 -19.08 2.41 13.03
C ALA A 96 -17.58 2.64 12.78
N ILE A 97 -16.82 1.54 12.77
CA ILE A 97 -15.40 1.51 12.42
C ILE A 97 -15.15 0.76 11.12
N THR A 98 -16.14 -0.01 10.65
CA THR A 98 -16.16 -0.62 9.32
C THR A 98 -17.52 -0.44 8.65
N GLU A 99 -17.59 -0.61 7.34
CA GLU A 99 -18.83 -0.50 6.57
C GLU A 99 -19.76 -1.71 6.81
N GLU A 100 -19.21 -2.83 7.26
CA GLU A 100 -19.90 -4.08 7.57
C GLU A 100 -20.56 -4.08 8.96
N GLY A 101 -20.48 -2.96 9.70
CA GLY A 101 -21.23 -2.76 10.95
C GLY A 101 -20.47 -3.05 12.24
N ALA A 102 -19.15 -3.27 12.20
CA ALA A 102 -18.34 -3.28 13.41
C ALA A 102 -18.35 -1.88 14.04
N ALA A 103 -18.59 -1.78 15.35
CA ALA A 103 -18.73 -0.51 16.05
C ALA A 103 -17.95 -0.46 17.37
N ARG A 104 -17.54 0.77 17.73
CA ARG A 104 -16.88 1.12 18.98
C ARG A 104 -17.45 2.41 19.58
N GLY A 105 -17.35 2.55 20.89
CA GLY A 105 -17.56 3.82 21.60
C GLY A 105 -16.24 4.57 21.82
N LEU A 106 -16.29 5.72 22.50
CA LEU A 106 -15.05 6.39 22.93
C LEU A 106 -14.46 5.64 24.13
N GLY A 107 -13.42 4.85 23.87
CA GLY A 107 -12.77 3.99 24.87
C GLY A 107 -13.40 2.60 25.03
N TRP A 108 -14.41 2.27 24.21
CA TRP A 108 -15.17 1.03 24.34
C TRP A 108 -15.22 0.23 23.05
N ASP A 109 -15.07 -1.09 23.17
CA ASP A 109 -15.50 -2.05 22.16
C ASP A 109 -16.98 -2.40 22.33
N MET A 110 -17.66 -2.70 21.23
CA MET A 110 -19.10 -3.03 21.20
C MET A 110 -19.34 -4.27 20.34
N THR A 111 -18.96 -4.19 19.05
CA THR A 111 -19.19 -5.27 18.07
C THR A 111 -18.00 -5.53 17.15
N SER A 112 -16.79 -5.15 17.56
CA SER A 112 -15.59 -5.49 16.77
C SER A 112 -15.26 -6.98 16.86
N SER A 113 -14.31 -7.46 16.05
CA SER A 113 -13.82 -8.85 16.12
C SER A 113 -13.21 -9.23 17.48
N PHE A 114 -12.95 -8.25 18.36
CA PHE A 114 -12.43 -8.47 19.71
C PHE A 114 -13.52 -8.51 20.80
N SER A 115 -14.80 -8.33 20.45
CA SER A 115 -15.90 -8.18 21.41
C SER A 115 -16.46 -9.50 21.94
N ALA A 116 -15.77 -10.63 21.70
CA ALA A 116 -16.21 -11.96 22.13
C ALA A 116 -16.36 -12.09 23.65
N ASN A 117 -15.72 -11.21 24.44
CA ASN A 117 -15.88 -11.14 25.89
C ASN A 117 -17.25 -10.61 26.34
N ARG A 118 -18.09 -10.12 25.42
CA ARG A 118 -19.53 -9.88 25.64
C ARG A 118 -20.30 -11.15 25.97
N GLY A 119 -19.85 -12.30 25.45
CA GLY A 119 -20.67 -13.50 25.42
C GLY A 119 -21.82 -13.39 24.42
N ASP A 120 -22.76 -14.33 24.53
CA ASP A 120 -23.80 -14.56 23.52
C ASP A 120 -25.14 -13.89 23.88
N LEU A 121 -25.31 -13.50 25.15
CA LEU A 121 -26.62 -13.11 25.70
C LEU A 121 -26.75 -11.62 26.04
N PHE A 122 -25.65 -10.90 26.30
CA PHE A 122 -25.76 -9.46 26.47
C PHE A 122 -26.15 -8.80 25.14
N PRO A 123 -27.17 -7.91 25.14
CA PRO A 123 -27.71 -7.37 23.91
C PRO A 123 -26.69 -6.50 23.17
N LEU A 124 -26.94 -6.30 21.88
CA LEU A 124 -26.28 -5.25 21.12
C LEU A 124 -26.61 -3.88 21.74
N GLY A 125 -25.58 -3.07 21.99
CA GLY A 125 -25.66 -1.84 22.80
C GLY A 125 -24.94 -1.92 24.15
N SER A 126 -24.64 -3.13 24.61
CA SER A 126 -23.65 -3.34 25.67
C SER A 126 -22.22 -3.10 25.14
N PHE A 127 -21.30 -2.76 26.04
CA PHE A 127 -19.96 -2.31 25.66
C PHE A 127 -18.91 -2.66 26.71
N GLY A 128 -17.65 -2.75 26.30
CA GLY A 128 -16.58 -3.10 27.22
C GLY A 128 -15.20 -3.05 26.58
N HIS A 129 -14.21 -3.60 27.26
CA HIS A 129 -12.85 -3.68 26.73
C HIS A 129 -12.09 -4.85 27.36
N THR A 130 -11.02 -5.27 26.69
CA THR A 130 -10.11 -6.31 27.20
C THR A 130 -8.73 -5.74 27.49
N GLY A 131 -8.00 -6.35 28.42
CA GLY A 131 -6.58 -6.13 28.65
C GLY A 131 -5.76 -7.30 28.13
N PHE A 132 -4.57 -7.00 27.60
CA PHE A 132 -3.68 -8.00 27.03
C PHE A 132 -3.37 -9.14 28.01
N THR A 133 -3.20 -8.83 29.29
CA THR A 133 -2.85 -9.82 30.33
C THR A 133 -3.97 -10.78 30.69
N GLY A 134 -5.20 -10.64 30.19
CA GLY A 134 -6.30 -11.55 30.56
C GLY A 134 -7.48 -10.86 31.25
N THR A 135 -7.40 -9.56 31.52
CA THR A 135 -8.49 -8.79 32.13
C THR A 135 -9.59 -8.42 31.14
N SER A 136 -10.81 -8.23 31.59
CA SER A 136 -11.89 -7.64 30.80
C SER A 136 -12.92 -6.96 31.70
N LEU A 137 -13.61 -6.00 31.12
CA LEU A 137 -14.75 -5.30 31.71
C LEU A 137 -15.83 -5.19 30.63
N TRP A 138 -17.08 -5.52 30.97
CA TRP A 138 -18.24 -5.37 30.08
C TRP A 138 -19.40 -4.79 30.86
N ILE A 139 -20.13 -3.83 30.29
CA ILE A 139 -21.26 -3.11 30.89
C ILE A 139 -22.44 -3.22 29.94
N ASP A 140 -23.59 -3.61 30.47
CA ASP A 140 -24.86 -3.56 29.78
C ASP A 140 -25.80 -2.54 30.45
N PRO A 141 -26.11 -1.41 29.78
CA PRO A 141 -26.98 -0.39 30.36
C PRO A 141 -28.44 -0.82 30.41
N VAL A 142 -28.87 -1.81 29.63
CA VAL A 142 -30.28 -2.26 29.59
C VAL A 142 -30.63 -3.03 30.84
N SER A 143 -29.78 -3.99 31.22
CA SER A 143 -29.91 -4.78 32.43
C SER A 143 -29.26 -4.13 33.66
N GLU A 144 -28.73 -2.91 33.52
CA GLU A 144 -27.94 -2.20 34.53
C GLU A 144 -26.84 -3.06 35.18
N THR A 145 -26.27 -3.96 34.39
CA THR A 145 -25.34 -5.00 34.85
C THR A 145 -23.94 -4.78 34.28
N PHE A 146 -22.92 -5.24 34.99
CA PHE A 146 -21.56 -5.27 34.47
C PHE A 146 -20.80 -6.51 34.94
N VAL A 147 -19.81 -6.91 34.17
CA VAL A 147 -18.91 -8.02 34.44
C VAL A 147 -17.48 -7.50 34.46
N VAL A 148 -16.79 -7.65 35.58
CA VAL A 148 -15.36 -7.40 35.72
C VAL A 148 -14.67 -8.74 35.92
N PHE A 149 -13.77 -9.09 35.02
CA PHE A 149 -12.96 -10.30 35.11
C PHE A 149 -11.48 -9.93 35.10
N LEU A 150 -10.82 -10.08 36.24
CA LEU A 150 -9.40 -9.81 36.37
C LEU A 150 -8.64 -11.14 36.44
N SER A 151 -7.95 -11.49 35.34
CA SER A 151 -7.10 -12.66 35.27
C SER A 151 -5.73 -12.31 34.73
N ASN A 152 -4.82 -13.29 34.80
CA ASN A 152 -3.47 -13.18 34.28
C ASN A 152 -3.14 -14.35 33.36
N ARG A 153 -3.65 -14.31 32.12
CA ARG A 153 -3.49 -15.37 31.11
C ARG A 153 -2.05 -15.58 30.68
N VAL A 154 -1.16 -14.62 30.93
CA VAL A 154 0.26 -14.71 30.57
C VAL A 154 1.09 -15.37 31.68
N HIS A 155 0.48 -15.71 32.81
CA HIS A 155 1.18 -16.40 33.88
C HIS A 155 1.36 -17.90 33.59
N PRO A 156 2.54 -18.50 33.86
CA PRO A 156 3.82 -17.87 34.19
C PRO A 156 4.74 -17.61 32.98
N GLU A 157 4.35 -18.04 31.78
CA GLU A 157 5.24 -18.20 30.62
C GLU A 157 4.89 -17.33 29.39
N GLY A 158 4.01 -16.34 29.54
CA GLY A 158 3.56 -15.49 28.43
C GLY A 158 2.46 -16.10 27.57
N LYS A 159 2.04 -17.34 27.88
CA LYS A 159 1.10 -18.14 27.09
C LYS A 159 -0.21 -18.34 27.82
N GLY A 160 -1.33 -18.29 27.07
CA GLY A 160 -2.66 -18.61 27.57
C GLY A 160 -3.73 -17.83 26.84
N ASP A 161 -4.94 -18.39 26.80
CA ASP A 161 -6.13 -17.76 26.23
C ASP A 161 -7.31 -17.89 27.20
N VAL A 162 -7.97 -16.77 27.46
CA VAL A 162 -9.13 -16.67 28.35
C VAL A 162 -10.35 -16.11 27.62
N THR A 163 -10.29 -15.99 26.29
CA THR A 163 -11.37 -15.39 25.48
C THR A 163 -12.67 -16.15 25.64
N SER A 164 -12.64 -17.48 25.48
CA SER A 164 -13.82 -18.33 25.71
C SER A 164 -14.33 -18.24 27.15
N LEU A 165 -13.42 -18.21 28.14
CA LEU A 165 -13.80 -18.11 29.54
C LEU A 165 -14.52 -16.78 29.85
N ARG A 166 -14.00 -15.65 29.35
CA ARG A 166 -14.62 -14.33 29.50
C ARG A 166 -16.05 -14.32 28.93
N GLY A 167 -16.21 -14.82 27.70
CA GLY A 167 -17.52 -14.89 27.04
C GLY A 167 -18.50 -15.76 27.80
N ARG A 168 -18.07 -16.94 28.28
CA ARG A 168 -18.92 -17.85 29.09
C ARG A 168 -19.34 -17.22 30.42
N ILE A 169 -18.44 -16.54 31.12
CA ILE A 169 -18.77 -15.82 32.36
C ILE A 169 -19.81 -14.74 32.07
N ALA A 170 -19.63 -13.95 31.00
CA ALA A 170 -20.58 -12.92 30.61
C ALA A 170 -21.95 -13.51 30.27
N SER A 171 -22.02 -14.60 29.51
CA SER A 171 -23.28 -15.30 29.22
C SER A 171 -23.96 -15.83 30.49
N ILE A 172 -23.22 -16.41 31.44
CA ILE A 172 -23.78 -16.89 32.72
C ILE A 172 -24.37 -15.74 33.53
N VAL A 173 -23.67 -14.60 33.61
CA VAL A 173 -24.18 -13.42 34.31
C VAL A 173 -25.43 -12.90 33.62
N ALA A 174 -25.40 -12.72 32.31
CA ALA A 174 -26.54 -12.24 31.54
C ALA A 174 -27.77 -13.15 31.70
N SER A 175 -27.60 -14.48 31.67
CA SER A 175 -28.72 -15.42 31.88
C SER A 175 -29.26 -15.43 33.31
N SER A 176 -28.52 -14.87 34.27
CA SER A 176 -28.93 -14.79 35.67
C SER A 176 -29.71 -13.51 35.99
N VAL A 177 -29.72 -12.52 35.09
CA VAL A 177 -30.50 -11.30 35.24
C VAL A 177 -31.93 -11.55 34.75
N ILE A 178 -32.89 -11.54 35.67
CA ILE A 178 -34.30 -11.88 35.40
C ILE A 178 -35.22 -10.66 35.30
N ASP A 179 -34.72 -9.48 35.67
CA ASP A 179 -35.53 -8.24 35.74
C ASP A 179 -35.61 -7.51 34.39
N THR A 180 -34.81 -7.91 33.40
CA THR A 180 -34.81 -7.32 32.05
C THR A 180 -35.89 -7.97 31.18
N THR A 181 -36.75 -7.15 30.56
CA THR A 181 -37.81 -7.69 29.70
C THR A 181 -37.28 -7.99 28.29
N VAL A 182 -37.94 -8.93 27.60
CA VAL A 182 -37.62 -9.23 26.18
C VAL A 182 -37.79 -7.97 25.31
N GLU A 183 -38.80 -7.16 25.61
CA GLU A 183 -39.06 -5.91 24.90
C GLU A 183 -37.93 -4.91 25.10
N SER A 184 -37.48 -4.67 26.35
CA SER A 184 -36.38 -3.73 26.61
C SER A 184 -35.07 -4.17 25.94
N ALA A 185 -34.79 -5.48 25.92
CA ALA A 185 -33.63 -6.03 25.20
C ALA A 185 -33.72 -5.76 23.69
N ARG A 186 -34.85 -6.11 23.05
CA ARG A 186 -35.06 -5.88 21.61
C ARG A 186 -35.01 -4.41 21.22
N THR A 187 -35.68 -3.54 21.99
CA THR A 187 -35.65 -2.09 21.74
C THR A 187 -34.23 -1.53 21.83
N SER A 188 -33.39 -2.03 22.73
CA SER A 188 -31.98 -1.65 22.79
C SER A 188 -31.21 -2.09 21.55
N GLU A 189 -31.40 -3.33 21.10
CA GLU A 189 -30.74 -3.83 19.90
C GLU A 189 -31.15 -3.07 18.65
N GLU A 190 -32.44 -2.75 18.51
CA GLU A 190 -32.97 -1.91 17.42
C GLU A 190 -32.37 -0.51 17.46
N ARG A 191 -32.27 0.11 18.64
CA ARG A 191 -31.64 1.42 18.81
C ARG A 191 -30.16 1.36 18.43
N PHE A 192 -29.43 0.36 18.91
CA PHE A 192 -28.03 0.16 18.56
C PHE A 192 -27.86 -0.02 17.05
N ALA A 193 -28.65 -0.89 16.41
CA ALA A 193 -28.60 -1.14 14.98
C ALA A 193 -28.89 0.14 14.18
N SER A 194 -29.88 0.93 14.60
CA SER A 194 -30.20 2.23 13.98
C SER A 194 -29.05 3.22 14.10
N GLU A 195 -28.47 3.38 15.28
CA GLU A 195 -27.35 4.31 15.51
C GLU A 195 -26.06 3.85 14.83
N ALA A 196 -25.77 2.55 14.84
CA ALA A 196 -24.65 1.96 14.14
C ALA A 196 -24.80 2.11 12.63
N LEU A 197 -26.00 1.89 12.07
CA LEU A 197 -26.30 2.10 10.65
C LEU A 197 -26.18 3.57 10.26
N LEU A 198 -26.72 4.50 11.06
CA LEU A 198 -26.53 5.93 10.85
C LEU A 198 -25.06 6.34 10.95
N SER A 199 -24.31 5.74 11.88
CA SER A 199 -22.87 5.98 11.99
C SER A 199 -22.09 5.35 10.83
N ALA A 200 -22.51 4.21 10.30
CA ALA A 200 -21.90 3.55 9.15
C ALA A 200 -22.22 4.31 7.87
N ALA A 201 -23.44 4.82 7.72
CA ALA A 201 -23.81 5.73 6.63
C ALA A 201 -23.03 7.04 6.72
N ARG A 202 -22.84 7.58 7.94
CA ARG A 202 -21.95 8.72 8.15
C ARG A 202 -20.51 8.37 7.82
N LEU A 203 -19.99 7.24 8.31
CA LEU A 203 -18.63 6.76 8.02
C LEU A 203 -18.44 6.59 6.52
N ALA A 204 -19.36 5.94 5.83
CA ALA A 204 -19.39 5.80 4.38
C ALA A 204 -19.47 7.17 3.70
N SER A 205 -20.26 8.12 4.21
CA SER A 205 -20.33 9.48 3.68
C SER A 205 -19.09 10.32 3.95
N THR A 206 -18.42 10.16 5.10
CA THR A 206 -17.13 10.80 5.43
C THR A 206 -15.98 10.10 4.75
N ASN A 207 -16.04 8.79 4.51
CA ASN A 207 -15.10 8.07 3.65
C ASN A 207 -15.33 8.50 2.22
N LYS A 208 -16.58 8.77 1.81
CA LYS A 208 -16.94 9.33 0.51
C LYS A 208 -16.62 10.82 0.39
N ALA A 209 -16.59 11.59 1.48
CA ALA A 209 -16.25 13.02 1.52
C ALA A 209 -14.76 13.27 1.81
N MET A 210 -14.06 12.38 2.54
CA MET A 210 -12.60 12.30 2.59
C MET A 210 -12.06 11.71 1.31
N SER A 211 -12.76 10.73 0.71
CA SER A 211 -12.57 10.36 -0.69
C SER A 211 -12.78 11.61 -1.53
N ALA A 212 -13.92 12.29 -1.57
CA ALA A 212 -14.12 13.49 -2.40
C ALA A 212 -13.11 14.63 -2.11
N SER A 213 -12.68 14.82 -0.86
CA SER A 213 -11.63 15.76 -0.47
C SER A 213 -10.21 15.33 -0.90
N LEU A 214 -10.02 14.04 -1.23
CA LEU A 214 -8.81 13.45 -1.80
C LEU A 214 -9.00 13.02 -3.27
N THR A 215 -10.22 13.03 -3.82
CA THR A 215 -10.59 12.43 -5.12
C THR A 215 -11.26 13.39 -6.09
N ASP A 216 -11.55 14.62 -5.67
CA ASP A 216 -11.61 15.74 -6.62
C ASP A 216 -10.31 16.54 -6.46
N PRO A 217 -9.21 16.15 -7.13
CA PRO A 217 -8.25 17.16 -7.54
C PRO A 217 -9.06 18.22 -8.31
N PRO A 218 -8.75 19.52 -8.18
CA PRO A 218 -9.37 20.48 -9.08
C PRO A 218 -9.17 19.93 -10.50
N VAL A 219 -10.29 19.68 -11.18
CA VAL A 219 -10.27 19.42 -12.61
C VAL A 219 -9.52 20.62 -13.20
N ASP A 220 -8.42 20.33 -13.89
CA ASP A 220 -7.47 21.30 -14.47
C ASP A 220 -6.49 21.97 -13.48
N ALA A 221 -5.85 21.20 -12.60
CA ALA A 221 -4.64 21.69 -11.94
C ALA A 221 -3.50 21.83 -12.97
N GLU A 222 -2.98 23.05 -13.15
CA GLU A 222 -1.82 23.30 -14.02
C GLU A 222 -0.53 22.77 -13.34
N VAL A 223 -0.27 21.47 -13.46
CA VAL A 223 0.94 20.83 -12.93
C VAL A 223 2.13 21.25 -13.77
N LEU A 224 3.17 21.75 -13.10
CA LEU A 224 4.48 21.99 -13.72
C LEU A 224 5.37 20.78 -13.44
N THR A 225 5.81 20.09 -14.49
CA THR A 225 6.79 19.00 -14.36
C THR A 225 8.18 19.53 -13.99
N GLY A 226 9.12 18.66 -13.64
CA GLY A 226 10.48 19.08 -13.31
C GLY A 226 11.15 19.93 -14.40
N ILE A 227 10.89 19.67 -15.69
CA ILE A 227 11.42 20.49 -16.78
C ILE A 227 10.74 21.87 -16.86
N ASP A 228 9.42 21.94 -16.60
CA ASP A 228 8.69 23.21 -16.57
C ASP A 228 9.18 24.12 -15.44
N VAL A 229 9.41 23.54 -14.25
CA VAL A 229 9.94 24.26 -13.09
C VAL A 229 11.35 24.77 -13.38
N LEU A 230 12.20 23.93 -13.98
CA LEU A 230 13.56 24.30 -14.34
C LEU A 230 13.60 25.44 -15.37
N GLU A 231 12.72 25.40 -16.38
CA GLU A 231 12.62 26.47 -17.39
C GLU A 231 12.12 27.78 -16.79
N ARG A 232 11.05 27.73 -15.97
CA ARG A 232 10.54 28.90 -15.26
C ARG A 232 11.63 29.58 -14.42
N ASP A 233 12.45 28.78 -13.76
CA ASP A 233 13.53 29.27 -12.90
C ASP A 233 14.77 29.74 -13.69
N GLY A 234 14.72 29.70 -15.02
CA GLY A 234 15.80 30.13 -15.90
C GLY A 234 17.02 29.21 -15.83
N PHE A 235 16.82 27.92 -15.55
CA PHE A 235 17.86 26.89 -15.51
C PHE A 235 19.02 27.17 -14.53
N LYS A 236 18.81 28.04 -13.52
CA LYS A 236 19.85 28.47 -12.57
C LYS A 236 20.64 27.32 -11.93
N GLN A 237 19.97 26.20 -11.67
CA GLN A 237 20.59 25.02 -11.05
C GLN A 237 21.62 24.31 -11.96
N LEU A 238 21.56 24.55 -13.27
CA LEU A 238 22.44 23.96 -14.29
C LEU A 238 23.41 24.98 -14.92
N ALA A 239 23.44 26.22 -14.42
CA ALA A 239 24.24 27.28 -15.02
C ALA A 239 25.74 26.93 -15.05
N GLY A 240 26.35 27.07 -16.22
CA GLY A 240 27.75 26.73 -16.50
C GLY A 240 28.03 25.25 -16.75
N MET A 241 27.05 24.35 -16.61
CA MET A 241 27.28 22.91 -16.66
C MET A 241 27.21 22.33 -18.07
N ARG A 242 28.10 21.37 -18.34
CA ARG A 242 27.98 20.39 -19.42
C ARG A 242 27.13 19.23 -18.96
N VAL A 243 25.96 19.05 -19.55
CA VAL A 243 24.98 18.06 -19.07
C VAL A 243 24.81 16.92 -20.06
N GLY A 244 24.64 15.71 -19.53
CA GLY A 244 24.12 14.57 -20.28
C GLY A 244 22.65 14.35 -19.94
N LEU A 245 21.81 14.05 -20.93
CA LEU A 245 20.37 13.87 -20.73
C LEU A 245 19.96 12.41 -20.97
N VAL A 246 19.46 11.76 -19.92
CA VAL A 246 18.75 10.49 -19.97
C VAL A 246 17.27 10.77 -20.23
N THR A 247 16.81 10.54 -21.45
CA THR A 247 15.45 10.86 -21.90
C THR A 247 14.96 9.89 -22.97
N ASN A 248 13.67 9.97 -23.28
CA ASN A 248 13.08 9.51 -24.53
C ASN A 248 12.10 10.58 -25.05
N HIS A 249 11.21 10.22 -25.98
CA HIS A 249 10.21 11.10 -26.59
C HIS A 249 9.12 11.60 -25.63
N THR A 250 9.03 11.04 -24.41
CA THR A 250 8.13 11.51 -23.35
C THR A 250 8.70 12.67 -22.55
N GLY A 251 10.02 12.88 -22.60
CA GLY A 251 10.68 14.02 -21.99
C GLY A 251 10.30 15.30 -22.72
N ARG A 252 9.22 15.92 -22.25
CA ARG A 252 8.63 17.14 -22.82
C ARG A 252 8.17 18.09 -21.74
N ASP A 253 8.25 19.38 -22.06
CA ASP A 253 7.60 20.43 -21.28
C ASP A 253 6.09 20.49 -21.57
N ARG A 254 5.38 21.34 -20.82
CA ARG A 254 3.95 21.59 -21.00
C ARG A 254 3.56 22.15 -22.38
N ARG A 255 4.52 22.73 -23.11
CA ARG A 255 4.32 23.27 -24.46
C ARG A 255 4.54 22.20 -25.54
N GLY A 256 4.90 20.98 -25.13
CA GLY A 256 5.18 19.85 -26.01
C GLY A 256 6.58 19.88 -26.63
N ARG A 257 7.47 20.81 -26.24
CA ARG A 257 8.87 20.82 -26.69
C ARG A 257 9.63 19.70 -26.00
N GLN A 258 10.53 19.03 -26.72
CA GLN A 258 11.35 17.98 -26.12
C GLN A 258 12.36 18.59 -25.15
N THR A 259 12.62 17.91 -24.04
CA THR A 259 13.58 18.36 -23.02
C THR A 259 14.98 18.56 -23.58
N MET A 260 15.37 17.76 -24.58
CA MET A 260 16.60 17.98 -25.35
C MET A 260 16.63 19.37 -25.99
N ASP A 261 15.55 19.77 -26.66
CA ASP A 261 15.46 21.07 -27.34
C ASP A 261 15.41 22.21 -26.33
N VAL A 262 14.67 22.03 -25.22
CA VAL A 262 14.59 23.01 -24.13
C VAL A 262 15.99 23.26 -23.53
N LEU A 263 16.72 22.21 -23.18
CA LEU A 263 18.06 22.32 -22.61
C LEU A 263 19.11 22.84 -23.60
N ARG A 264 18.93 22.61 -24.91
CA ARG A 264 19.80 23.18 -25.94
C ARG A 264 19.69 24.70 -26.06
N HIS A 265 18.52 25.25 -25.78
CA HIS A 265 18.26 26.70 -25.83
C HIS A 265 18.34 27.34 -24.44
N ALA A 266 18.63 26.55 -23.40
CA ALA A 266 18.74 27.04 -22.03
C ALA A 266 20.00 27.92 -21.86
N PRO A 267 19.86 29.16 -21.38
CA PRO A 267 20.99 30.04 -21.16
C PRO A 267 21.97 29.46 -20.15
N GLY A 268 23.25 29.41 -20.51
CA GLY A 268 24.31 28.93 -19.64
C GLY A 268 24.34 27.41 -19.44
N VAL A 269 23.53 26.62 -20.14
CA VAL A 269 23.58 25.15 -20.08
C VAL A 269 24.15 24.61 -21.40
N ARG A 270 25.05 23.63 -21.34
CA ARG A 270 25.58 22.97 -22.54
C ARG A 270 25.19 21.50 -22.55
N LEU A 271 24.23 21.13 -23.40
CA LEU A 271 23.89 19.72 -23.63
C LEU A 271 24.98 19.05 -24.49
N VAL A 272 25.58 17.96 -23.99
CA VAL A 272 26.76 17.31 -24.62
C VAL A 272 26.47 15.89 -25.12
N ALA A 273 25.59 15.15 -24.44
CA ALA A 273 25.27 13.78 -24.81
C ALA A 273 23.83 13.41 -24.42
N LEU A 274 23.27 12.45 -25.16
CA LEU A 274 21.96 11.84 -24.88
C LEU A 274 22.15 10.38 -24.50
N PHE A 275 21.32 9.91 -23.58
CA PHE A 275 21.25 8.52 -23.16
C PHE A 275 19.81 8.06 -23.31
N SER A 276 19.59 7.01 -24.09
CA SER A 276 18.24 6.51 -24.38
C SER A 276 17.98 5.17 -23.68
N PRO A 277 16.81 4.97 -23.05
CA PRO A 277 16.46 3.73 -22.37
C PRO A 277 15.93 2.68 -23.38
N GLU A 278 15.20 1.69 -22.87
CA GLU A 278 14.37 0.80 -23.69
C GLU A 278 13.46 1.59 -24.65
N HIS A 279 13.31 1.09 -25.88
CA HIS A 279 12.63 1.73 -27.03
C HIS A 279 13.35 2.91 -27.69
N GLY A 280 14.51 3.33 -27.17
CA GLY A 280 15.37 4.37 -27.75
C GLY A 280 14.81 5.80 -27.61
N ILE A 281 15.52 6.78 -28.17
CA ILE A 281 15.25 8.21 -27.95
C ILE A 281 13.88 8.67 -28.50
N ARG A 282 13.38 8.00 -29.56
CA ARG A 282 12.10 8.31 -30.21
C ARG A 282 10.95 7.39 -29.80
N GLY A 283 11.22 6.31 -29.06
CA GLY A 283 10.21 5.37 -28.56
C GLY A 283 9.45 4.57 -29.63
N ALA A 284 9.95 4.51 -30.86
CA ALA A 284 9.26 3.88 -31.98
C ALA A 284 9.63 2.39 -32.19
N SER A 285 10.59 1.85 -31.43
CA SER A 285 11.14 0.52 -31.65
C SER A 285 10.81 -0.42 -30.50
N ASP A 286 10.27 -1.61 -30.80
CA ASP A 286 10.18 -2.75 -29.87
C ASP A 286 11.48 -3.59 -29.88
N ALA A 287 12.46 -3.24 -30.72
CA ALA A 287 13.77 -3.89 -30.82
C ALA A 287 14.90 -3.06 -30.17
N LYS A 288 16.04 -3.72 -29.92
CA LYS A 288 17.27 -3.07 -29.41
C LYS A 288 17.71 -1.96 -30.37
N VAL A 289 17.96 -0.77 -29.82
CA VAL A 289 18.45 0.40 -30.56
C VAL A 289 19.94 0.59 -30.24
N PRO A 290 20.85 0.63 -31.22
CA PRO A 290 22.28 0.84 -30.97
C PRO A 290 22.60 2.32 -30.69
N ASP A 291 23.85 2.58 -30.27
CA ASP A 291 24.40 3.93 -30.21
C ASP A 291 24.31 4.62 -31.58
N SER A 292 24.03 5.93 -31.57
CA SER A 292 23.83 6.71 -32.79
C SER A 292 24.16 8.19 -32.57
N LYS A 293 23.76 9.04 -33.51
CA LYS A 293 23.81 10.50 -33.37
C LYS A 293 22.42 11.05 -33.64
N ASP A 294 22.04 12.07 -32.90
CA ASP A 294 20.81 12.79 -33.17
C ASP A 294 20.94 13.54 -34.50
N GLU A 295 19.98 13.31 -35.40
CA GLU A 295 20.05 13.77 -36.79
C GLU A 295 20.02 15.30 -36.90
N GLN A 296 19.35 15.99 -35.98
CA GLN A 296 19.19 17.44 -36.02
C GLN A 296 20.35 18.15 -35.34
N THR A 297 20.88 17.57 -34.27
CA THR A 297 21.84 18.24 -33.38
C THR A 297 23.27 17.73 -33.53
N GLY A 298 23.46 16.53 -34.09
CA GLY A 298 24.75 15.84 -34.15
C GLY A 298 25.25 15.31 -32.80
N LEU A 299 24.45 15.45 -31.72
CA LEU A 299 24.80 14.97 -30.39
C LEU A 299 24.90 13.44 -30.38
N PRO A 300 25.87 12.85 -29.67
CA PRO A 300 25.93 11.40 -29.49
C PRO A 300 24.71 10.92 -28.69
N ILE A 301 24.13 9.80 -29.13
CA ILE A 301 23.08 9.06 -28.44
C ILE A 301 23.67 7.73 -28.00
N TYR A 302 23.75 7.51 -26.70
CA TYR A 302 24.17 6.25 -26.10
C TYR A 302 22.95 5.42 -25.71
N SER A 303 22.90 4.17 -26.13
CA SER A 303 21.84 3.25 -25.75
C SER A 303 22.13 2.63 -24.38
N LEU A 304 21.18 2.78 -23.46
CA LEU A 304 21.16 2.11 -22.16
C LEU A 304 20.27 0.87 -22.19
N TYR A 305 20.17 0.24 -23.36
CA TYR A 305 19.42 -0.99 -23.57
C TYR A 305 20.17 -1.94 -24.52
N GLY A 306 20.08 -3.25 -24.29
CA GLY A 306 20.82 -4.25 -25.07
C GLY A 306 22.14 -4.63 -24.42
N GLU A 307 23.28 -4.37 -25.08
CA GLU A 307 24.62 -4.81 -24.65
C GLU A 307 25.05 -4.17 -23.33
N SER A 308 24.77 -2.88 -23.17
CA SER A 308 24.96 -2.17 -21.90
C SER A 308 23.65 -1.55 -21.46
N ARG A 309 23.30 -1.74 -20.18
CA ARG A 309 22.18 -1.05 -19.52
C ARG A 309 22.65 0.10 -18.64
N ARG A 310 23.95 0.41 -18.69
CA ARG A 310 24.66 1.35 -17.82
C ARG A 310 25.48 2.32 -18.65
N PRO A 311 25.53 3.62 -18.29
CA PRO A 311 26.48 4.54 -18.89
C PRO A 311 27.92 4.05 -18.67
N LYS A 312 28.76 4.12 -19.70
CA LYS A 312 30.18 3.75 -19.59
C LYS A 312 31.01 4.94 -19.10
N PRO A 313 32.12 4.73 -18.37
CA PRO A 313 32.95 5.83 -17.86
C PRO A 313 33.38 6.83 -18.94
N GLU A 314 33.72 6.37 -20.14
CA GLU A 314 34.11 7.22 -21.27
C GLU A 314 32.99 8.10 -21.80
N GLN A 315 31.73 7.71 -21.60
CA GLN A 315 30.54 8.49 -21.96
C GLN A 315 30.24 9.58 -20.93
N LEU A 316 30.79 9.47 -19.72
CA LEU A 316 30.56 10.38 -18.60
C LEU A 316 31.68 11.41 -18.41
N LYS A 317 32.88 11.16 -18.95
CA LYS A 317 34.11 11.94 -18.67
C LYS A 317 34.02 13.45 -18.93
N ASP A 318 33.19 13.87 -19.88
CA ASP A 318 33.06 15.26 -20.32
C ASP A 318 31.78 15.94 -19.78
N LEU A 319 31.12 15.31 -18.82
CA LEU A 319 29.89 15.81 -18.21
C LEU A 319 30.19 16.37 -16.82
N ASP A 320 29.46 17.41 -16.45
CA ASP A 320 29.47 18.00 -15.11
C ASP A 320 28.21 17.58 -14.33
N ALA A 321 27.16 17.09 -15.02
CA ALA A 321 25.95 16.53 -14.42
C ALA A 321 25.20 15.59 -15.39
N LEU A 322 24.39 14.69 -14.84
CA LEU A 322 23.38 13.95 -15.58
C LEU A 322 21.97 14.43 -15.23
N ILE A 323 21.09 14.46 -16.22
CA ILE A 323 19.67 14.80 -16.06
C ILE A 323 18.85 13.57 -16.45
N PHE A 324 17.86 13.20 -15.64
CA PHE A 324 16.90 12.15 -15.95
C PHE A 324 15.52 12.77 -16.12
N ASP A 325 14.92 12.58 -17.30
CA ASP A 325 13.58 13.09 -17.61
C ASP A 325 12.80 12.12 -18.51
N ILE A 326 12.07 11.19 -17.90
CA ILE A 326 11.29 10.16 -18.60
C ILE A 326 9.96 9.95 -17.87
N GLN A 327 8.85 9.90 -18.61
CA GLN A 327 7.54 9.51 -18.08
C GLN A 327 7.50 8.00 -17.79
N GLU A 328 7.15 7.65 -16.56
CA GLU A 328 6.99 6.28 -16.07
C GLU A 328 5.49 5.95 -15.85
N ILE A 329 5.13 4.69 -15.58
CA ILE A 329 3.73 4.23 -15.50
C ILE A 329 3.30 3.66 -14.14
N GLY A 330 4.11 3.77 -13.10
CA GLY A 330 3.79 3.33 -11.75
C GLY A 330 3.95 1.83 -11.49
N THR A 331 4.71 1.11 -12.33
CA THR A 331 4.84 -0.35 -12.27
C THR A 331 6.30 -0.79 -12.16
N ARG A 332 6.61 -1.65 -11.19
CA ARG A 332 7.99 -2.08 -10.87
C ARG A 332 8.78 -2.61 -12.06
N PHE A 333 8.13 -3.40 -12.92
CA PHE A 333 8.79 -4.04 -14.05
C PHE A 333 8.79 -3.19 -15.33
N TYR A 334 8.30 -1.94 -15.26
CA TYR A 334 8.53 -0.96 -16.31
C TYR A 334 9.93 -0.35 -16.13
N THR A 335 10.85 -0.69 -17.05
CA THR A 335 12.29 -0.71 -16.77
C THR A 335 12.96 0.66 -16.65
N TYR A 336 12.25 1.76 -16.89
CA TYR A 336 12.80 3.12 -16.79
C TYR A 336 13.31 3.46 -15.38
N ILE A 337 12.68 2.92 -14.34
CA ILE A 337 13.15 3.08 -12.94
C ILE A 337 14.45 2.29 -12.70
N SER A 338 14.66 1.19 -13.40
CA SER A 338 15.89 0.41 -13.35
C SER A 338 17.02 1.15 -14.07
N THR A 339 16.73 1.77 -15.21
CA THR A 339 17.68 2.67 -15.89
C THR A 339 18.09 3.84 -14.99
N LEU A 340 17.14 4.48 -14.29
CA LEU A 340 17.42 5.52 -13.30
C LEU A 340 18.41 5.02 -12.23
N GLY A 341 18.12 3.88 -11.60
CA GLY A 341 18.99 3.31 -10.56
C GLY A 341 20.42 3.04 -11.05
N TYR A 342 20.55 2.48 -12.24
CA TYR A 342 21.85 2.23 -12.88
C TYR A 342 22.59 3.52 -13.22
N VAL A 343 21.90 4.53 -13.75
CA VAL A 343 22.47 5.87 -13.99
C VAL A 343 22.98 6.49 -12.71
N MET A 344 22.21 6.42 -11.61
CA MET A 344 22.63 6.95 -10.31
C MET A 344 23.86 6.25 -9.76
N GLU A 345 23.95 4.92 -9.90
CA GLU A 345 25.12 4.15 -9.48
C GLU A 345 26.40 4.56 -10.25
N GLU A 346 26.32 4.67 -11.58
CA GLU A 346 27.49 5.08 -12.38
C GLU A 346 27.84 6.56 -12.19
N ALA A 347 26.84 7.43 -12.01
CA ALA A 347 27.06 8.84 -11.69
C ALA A 347 27.76 9.02 -10.34
N ALA A 348 27.36 8.28 -9.32
CA ALA A 348 28.02 8.30 -8.01
C ALA A 348 29.49 7.88 -8.10
N ARG A 349 29.81 6.84 -8.90
CA ARG A 349 31.19 6.43 -9.16
C ARG A 349 32.00 7.49 -9.89
N ALA A 350 31.37 8.17 -10.85
CA ALA A 350 31.97 9.28 -11.59
C ALA A 350 31.98 10.61 -10.82
N ARG A 351 31.39 10.66 -9.62
CA ARG A 351 31.18 11.88 -8.80
C ARG A 351 30.40 12.96 -9.53
N LEU A 352 29.44 12.57 -10.36
CA LEU A 352 28.54 13.47 -11.06
C LEU A 352 27.22 13.62 -10.29
N PRO A 353 26.72 14.85 -10.11
CA PRO A 353 25.36 15.07 -9.64
C PRO A 353 24.35 14.55 -10.66
N VAL A 354 23.24 14.00 -10.15
CA VAL A 354 22.10 13.56 -10.95
C VAL A 354 20.89 14.42 -10.63
N PHE A 355 20.39 15.11 -11.64
CA PHE A 355 19.16 15.87 -11.58
C PHE A 355 18.00 15.01 -12.09
N VAL A 356 17.01 14.72 -11.23
CA VAL A 356 15.78 14.05 -11.66
C VAL A 356 14.70 15.11 -11.86
N LEU A 357 14.28 15.29 -13.10
CA LEU A 357 13.14 16.14 -13.44
C LEU A 357 11.89 15.32 -13.18
N ASP A 358 11.25 15.55 -12.04
CA ASP A 358 10.19 14.66 -11.58
C ASP A 358 8.93 14.78 -12.44
N ARG A 359 8.19 13.67 -12.55
CA ARG A 359 6.97 13.55 -13.37
C ARG A 359 5.86 12.82 -12.61
N PRO A 360 4.57 13.06 -12.95
CA PRO A 360 3.46 12.40 -12.28
C PRO A 360 3.54 10.89 -12.41
N ASN A 361 3.12 10.18 -11.35
CA ASN A 361 2.80 8.76 -11.48
C ASN A 361 1.38 8.67 -12.06
N PRO A 362 1.17 8.08 -13.25
CA PRO A 362 -0.12 8.13 -13.91
C PRO A 362 -1.20 7.31 -13.20
N LEU A 363 -0.79 6.36 -12.36
CA LEU A 363 -1.69 5.53 -11.56
C LEU A 363 -1.96 6.13 -10.19
N ASN A 364 -1.81 7.44 -10.05
CA ASN A 364 -1.62 8.13 -8.78
C ASN A 364 -0.38 7.65 -8.00
N ALA A 365 0.02 8.41 -6.99
CA ALA A 365 1.09 8.06 -6.07
C ALA A 365 0.55 7.68 -4.68
N VAL A 366 -0.68 7.17 -4.56
CA VAL A 366 -1.26 6.79 -3.26
C VAL A 366 -1.22 5.28 -3.07
N GLU A 367 -1.78 4.57 -4.03
CA GLU A 367 -2.06 3.15 -3.91
C GLU A 367 -0.80 2.31 -4.04
N VAL A 368 -0.75 1.24 -3.24
CA VAL A 368 0.33 0.26 -3.23
C VAL A 368 -0.27 -1.12 -3.31
N GLU A 369 0.24 -1.94 -4.22
CA GLU A 369 -0.40 -3.21 -4.53
C GLU A 369 0.62 -4.27 -5.01
N GLY A 370 0.36 -5.51 -4.61
CA GLY A 370 1.14 -6.68 -5.03
C GLY A 370 2.33 -7.01 -4.13
N PRO A 371 2.95 -8.18 -4.37
CA PRO A 371 4.05 -8.66 -3.55
C PRO A 371 5.33 -7.84 -3.77
N ILE A 372 6.10 -7.70 -2.69
CA ILE A 372 7.46 -7.16 -2.72
C ILE A 372 8.38 -8.16 -3.43
N ALA A 373 9.29 -7.66 -4.28
CA ALA A 373 10.29 -8.50 -4.92
C ALA A 373 11.25 -9.13 -3.90
N ASP A 374 11.54 -10.42 -4.09
CA ASP A 374 12.55 -11.16 -3.32
C ASP A 374 13.95 -10.60 -3.64
N ALA A 375 14.82 -10.56 -2.63
CA ALA A 375 16.14 -9.94 -2.75
C ALA A 375 17.04 -10.67 -3.76
N GLU A 376 16.94 -12.00 -3.79
CA GLU A 376 17.69 -12.90 -4.68
C GLU A 376 17.13 -12.92 -6.11
N LYS A 377 15.96 -12.33 -6.35
CA LYS A 377 15.31 -12.25 -7.67
C LYS A 377 15.41 -10.87 -8.31
N LEU A 378 16.15 -9.95 -7.68
CA LEU A 378 16.36 -8.61 -8.22
C LEU A 378 17.08 -8.67 -9.56
N SER A 379 16.59 -7.90 -10.52
CA SER A 379 17.01 -7.92 -11.91
C SER A 379 16.73 -6.58 -12.58
N PHE A 380 16.89 -6.49 -13.91
CA PHE A 380 16.52 -5.27 -14.63
C PHE A 380 15.00 -4.99 -14.64
N THR A 381 14.16 -6.01 -14.48
CA THR A 381 12.69 -5.85 -14.34
C THR A 381 12.25 -5.82 -12.87
N ALA A 382 13.19 -5.90 -11.93
CA ALA A 382 12.94 -5.78 -10.50
C ALA A 382 14.17 -5.13 -9.84
N TYR A 383 14.42 -3.85 -10.14
CA TYR A 383 15.65 -3.20 -9.69
C TYR A 383 15.72 -3.06 -8.16
N HIS A 384 14.60 -2.97 -7.44
CA HIS A 384 14.59 -2.82 -5.99
C HIS A 384 13.44 -3.60 -5.35
N ARG A 385 13.51 -3.80 -4.03
CA ARG A 385 12.49 -4.50 -3.24
C ARG A 385 11.28 -3.59 -3.00
N ILE A 386 10.56 -3.31 -4.08
CA ILE A 386 9.31 -2.53 -4.09
C ILE A 386 8.16 -3.44 -4.55
N PRO A 387 6.91 -3.08 -4.23
CA PRO A 387 5.75 -3.84 -4.71
C PRO A 387 5.51 -3.59 -6.19
N VAL A 388 4.65 -4.40 -6.79
CA VAL A 388 4.33 -4.32 -8.23
C VAL A 388 3.82 -2.93 -8.61
N ARG A 389 2.81 -2.42 -7.89
CA ARG A 389 2.38 -1.01 -7.94
C ARG A 389 2.95 -0.31 -6.72
N HIS A 390 3.91 0.58 -6.93
CA HIS A 390 4.68 1.20 -5.85
C HIS A 390 4.08 2.50 -5.30
N GLY A 391 3.28 3.21 -6.11
CA GLY A 391 2.63 4.45 -5.71
C GLY A 391 3.63 5.55 -5.35
N MET A 392 4.65 5.77 -6.19
CA MET A 392 5.70 6.78 -6.00
C MET A 392 6.02 7.43 -7.33
N THR A 393 6.44 8.70 -7.32
CA THR A 393 7.00 9.35 -8.53
C THR A 393 8.42 8.87 -8.79
N VAL A 394 8.97 9.17 -9.97
CA VAL A 394 10.33 8.79 -10.32
C VAL A 394 11.38 9.49 -9.45
N GLY A 395 11.13 10.74 -9.04
CA GLY A 395 11.97 11.47 -8.09
C GLY A 395 11.91 10.90 -6.66
N GLU A 396 10.75 10.45 -6.21
CA GLU A 396 10.61 9.76 -4.91
C GLU A 396 11.31 8.40 -4.92
N LEU A 397 11.21 7.65 -6.03
CA LEU A 397 11.96 6.40 -6.23
C LEU A 397 13.47 6.65 -6.24
N ALA A 398 13.95 7.72 -6.89
CA ALA A 398 15.37 8.10 -6.86
C ALA A 398 15.86 8.27 -5.42
N ARG A 399 15.10 8.99 -4.58
CA ARG A 399 15.43 9.17 -3.15
C ARG A 399 15.46 7.85 -2.40
N LEU A 400 14.45 7.00 -2.60
CA LEU A 400 14.38 5.68 -2.00
C LEU A 400 15.60 4.83 -2.39
N PHE A 401 15.95 4.79 -3.68
CA PHE A 401 17.10 4.02 -4.16
C PHE A 401 18.42 4.56 -3.60
N ASN A 402 18.60 5.88 -3.55
CA ASN A 402 19.82 6.48 -3.03
C ASN A 402 20.07 6.10 -1.55
N GLU A 403 19.00 6.12 -0.75
CA GLU A 403 19.02 5.78 0.68
C GLU A 403 19.18 4.27 0.90
N GLU A 404 18.25 3.46 0.40
CA GLU A 404 18.18 2.03 0.73
C GLU A 404 19.29 1.20 0.07
N ARG A 405 19.77 1.61 -1.11
CA ARG A 405 20.90 0.96 -1.79
C ARG A 405 22.24 1.61 -1.46
N LYS A 406 22.26 2.67 -0.64
CA LYS A 406 23.48 3.42 -0.25
C LYS A 406 24.31 3.82 -1.47
N ILE A 407 23.65 4.35 -2.49
CA ILE A 407 24.29 4.72 -3.76
C ILE A 407 25.27 5.89 -3.53
N ASN A 408 24.96 6.79 -2.59
CA ASN A 408 25.73 8.00 -2.30
C ASN A 408 25.88 8.93 -3.52
N CYS A 409 24.85 8.96 -4.38
CA CYS A 409 24.75 9.91 -5.48
C CYS A 409 24.43 11.31 -4.93
N ASP A 410 25.07 12.36 -5.48
CA ASP A 410 24.61 13.75 -5.32
C ASP A 410 23.30 13.93 -6.13
N LEU A 411 22.21 13.47 -5.51
CA LEU A 411 20.88 13.45 -6.10
C LEU A 411 20.16 14.78 -5.85
N ARG A 412 19.70 15.41 -6.92
CA ARG A 412 18.92 16.65 -6.90
C ARG A 412 17.60 16.43 -7.62
N VAL A 413 16.49 16.37 -6.88
CA VAL A 413 15.17 16.21 -7.49
C VAL A 413 14.56 17.59 -7.74
N VAL A 414 14.29 17.91 -9.00
CA VAL A 414 13.49 19.09 -9.37
C VAL A 414 12.03 18.70 -9.20
N LYS A 415 11.45 19.09 -8.06
CA LYS A 415 10.08 18.75 -7.69
C LYS A 415 9.08 19.37 -8.67
N MET A 416 8.00 18.63 -8.92
CA MET A 416 6.83 19.20 -9.59
C MET A 416 6.15 20.25 -8.70
N GLU A 417 5.43 21.15 -9.34
CA GLU A 417 4.52 22.08 -8.67
C GLU A 417 3.06 21.77 -8.99
N ASN A 418 2.18 22.08 -8.05
CA ASN A 418 0.74 21.78 -8.08
C ASN A 418 0.36 20.29 -8.16
N TYR A 419 1.33 19.37 -8.26
CA TYR A 419 1.07 17.94 -8.19
C TYR A 419 0.70 17.49 -6.76
N ARG A 420 -0.36 16.70 -6.66
CA ARG A 420 -0.78 16.01 -5.43
C ARG A 420 -0.79 14.52 -5.68
N ARG A 421 -0.45 13.72 -4.66
CA ARG A 421 -0.30 12.26 -4.81
C ARG A 421 -1.55 11.58 -5.34
N ALA A 422 -2.73 12.05 -4.96
CA ALA A 422 -4.00 11.46 -5.35
C ALA A 422 -4.43 11.81 -6.78
N MET A 423 -3.75 12.74 -7.46
CA MET A 423 -4.05 13.08 -8.84
C MET A 423 -3.83 11.89 -9.77
N TRP A 424 -4.81 11.65 -10.63
CA TRP A 424 -4.62 10.84 -11.83
C TRP A 424 -3.94 11.67 -12.91
N TYR A 425 -3.30 11.01 -13.88
CA TYR A 425 -2.57 11.72 -14.93
C TYR A 425 -3.46 12.72 -15.70
N ASP A 426 -4.67 12.29 -16.04
CA ASP A 426 -5.69 13.10 -16.73
C ASP A 426 -6.21 14.28 -15.89
N SER A 427 -5.89 14.34 -14.59
CA SER A 427 -6.18 15.51 -13.73
C SER A 427 -5.04 16.54 -13.69
N THR A 428 -3.91 16.28 -14.36
CA THR A 428 -2.70 17.14 -14.31
C THR A 428 -2.62 18.18 -15.42
N ASN A 429 -3.53 18.11 -16.40
CA ASN A 429 -3.51 18.89 -17.64
C ASN A 429 -2.23 18.72 -18.48
N LEU A 430 -1.50 17.62 -18.27
CA LEU A 430 -0.36 17.24 -19.11
C LEU A 430 -0.81 16.36 -20.27
N VAL A 431 -0.18 16.52 -21.42
CA VAL A 431 -0.42 15.68 -22.59
C VAL A 431 0.18 14.30 -22.37
N TRP A 432 -0.65 13.26 -22.43
CA TRP A 432 -0.16 11.88 -22.44
C TRP A 432 0.58 11.58 -23.74
N VAL A 433 1.84 11.19 -23.62
CA VAL A 433 2.66 10.70 -24.73
C VAL A 433 2.99 9.25 -24.43
N ASN A 434 2.58 8.35 -25.33
CA ASN A 434 2.74 6.90 -25.21
C ASN A 434 4.17 6.54 -24.82
N PRO A 435 4.46 6.07 -23.59
CA PRO A 435 5.83 5.87 -23.14
C PRO A 435 6.51 4.68 -23.82
N SER A 436 5.77 3.75 -24.43
CA SER A 436 6.29 2.68 -25.28
C SER A 436 5.30 2.34 -26.40
N PRO A 437 5.71 1.60 -27.45
CA PRO A 437 4.85 1.27 -28.60
C PRO A 437 3.53 0.56 -28.24
N ASN A 438 3.50 -0.14 -27.10
CA ASN A 438 2.34 -0.88 -26.63
C ASN A 438 1.69 -0.25 -25.39
N MET A 439 2.16 0.92 -24.94
CA MET A 439 1.56 1.68 -23.84
C MET A 439 0.97 2.98 -24.39
N ARG A 440 -0.24 2.87 -24.91
CA ARG A 440 -0.94 3.82 -25.78
C ARG A 440 -2.04 4.60 -25.07
N SER A 441 -2.47 4.15 -23.90
CA SER A 441 -3.52 4.84 -23.14
C SER A 441 -3.31 4.76 -21.62
N LEU A 442 -4.00 5.63 -20.88
CA LEU A 442 -4.05 5.56 -19.42
C LEU A 442 -4.80 4.32 -18.92
N THR A 443 -5.74 3.78 -19.71
CA THR A 443 -6.43 2.52 -19.43
C THR A 443 -5.42 1.38 -19.44
N GLU A 444 -4.57 1.31 -20.46
CA GLU A 444 -3.50 0.32 -20.57
C GLU A 444 -2.49 0.46 -19.42
N ALA A 445 -2.10 1.69 -19.08
CA ALA A 445 -1.21 1.94 -17.95
C ALA A 445 -1.82 1.41 -16.63
N LEU A 446 -3.13 1.60 -16.46
CA LEU A 446 -3.84 1.12 -15.26
C LEU A 446 -3.97 -0.40 -15.23
N LEU A 447 -4.13 -1.07 -16.36
CA LEU A 447 -4.20 -2.54 -16.43
C LEU A 447 -2.83 -3.21 -16.30
N TYR A 448 -1.77 -2.55 -16.77
CA TYR A 448 -0.43 -3.10 -16.87
C TYR A 448 0.16 -3.71 -15.59
N PRO A 449 0.00 -3.14 -14.37
CA PRO A 449 0.52 -3.78 -13.16
C PRO A 449 0.03 -5.22 -12.96
N GLY A 450 -1.20 -5.53 -13.38
CA GLY A 450 -1.79 -6.87 -13.29
C GLY A 450 -1.60 -7.68 -14.56
N VAL A 451 -2.02 -7.14 -15.71
CA VAL A 451 -2.00 -7.85 -16.99
C VAL A 451 -0.57 -8.06 -17.48
N GLY A 452 0.33 -7.10 -17.24
CA GLY A 452 1.74 -7.21 -17.58
C GLY A 452 2.44 -8.39 -16.90
N LEU A 453 2.03 -8.79 -15.69
CA LEU A 453 2.59 -9.98 -15.03
C LEU A 453 2.34 -11.28 -15.82
N LEU A 454 1.25 -11.33 -16.62
CA LEU A 454 0.90 -12.48 -17.45
C LEU A 454 1.73 -12.54 -18.75
N GLU A 455 2.37 -11.44 -19.15
CA GLU A 455 2.98 -11.29 -20.47
C GLU A 455 4.18 -12.21 -20.70
N THR A 456 4.78 -12.73 -19.64
CA THR A 456 5.88 -13.68 -19.73
C THR A 456 5.44 -15.12 -19.88
N THR A 457 4.16 -15.41 -19.68
CA THR A 457 3.58 -16.75 -19.85
C THR A 457 3.20 -17.01 -21.32
N ASN A 458 2.66 -18.18 -21.61
CA ASN A 458 2.12 -18.52 -22.93
C ASN A 458 0.71 -17.93 -23.19
N LEU A 459 0.44 -16.71 -22.73
CA LEU A 459 -0.82 -15.98 -22.90
C LEU A 459 -0.55 -14.71 -23.69
N SER A 460 -1.33 -14.46 -24.74
CA SER A 460 -1.31 -13.15 -25.39
C SER A 460 -1.96 -12.12 -24.46
N VAL A 461 -1.27 -11.01 -24.21
CA VAL A 461 -1.79 -9.84 -23.49
C VAL A 461 -2.23 -8.74 -24.44
N GLY A 462 -2.62 -9.09 -25.68
CA GLY A 462 -3.13 -8.12 -26.66
C GLY A 462 -2.06 -7.32 -27.40
N ARG A 463 -0.77 -7.53 -27.15
CA ARG A 463 0.29 -6.98 -28.02
C ARG A 463 0.06 -7.43 -29.45
N GLY A 464 0.20 -6.52 -30.41
CA GLY A 464 -0.16 -6.76 -31.81
C GLY A 464 -1.66 -6.65 -32.13
N THR A 465 -2.45 -6.07 -31.22
CA THR A 465 -3.83 -5.63 -31.46
C THR A 465 -3.94 -4.11 -31.34
N ASP A 466 -5.13 -3.56 -31.53
CA ASP A 466 -5.40 -2.13 -31.35
C ASP A 466 -5.41 -1.72 -29.86
N THR A 467 -5.66 -2.67 -28.95
CA THR A 467 -5.83 -2.43 -27.50
C THR A 467 -4.94 -3.38 -26.67
N PRO A 468 -3.60 -3.24 -26.74
CA PRO A 468 -2.69 -4.03 -25.92
C PRO A 468 -3.02 -3.88 -24.43
N PHE A 469 -2.85 -4.95 -23.65
CA PHE A 469 -3.17 -5.07 -22.23
C PHE A 469 -4.65 -4.94 -21.84
N GLU A 470 -5.54 -4.49 -22.74
CA GLU A 470 -7.00 -4.50 -22.52
C GLU A 470 -7.62 -5.87 -22.83
N VAL A 471 -6.95 -6.68 -23.66
CA VAL A 471 -7.37 -8.06 -23.97
C VAL A 471 -6.32 -9.08 -23.56
N THR A 472 -6.78 -10.26 -23.14
CA THR A 472 -5.90 -11.42 -22.91
C THR A 472 -6.52 -12.68 -23.49
N GLY A 473 -5.72 -13.55 -24.10
CA GLY A 473 -6.25 -14.73 -24.79
C GLY A 473 -5.19 -15.69 -25.31
N ALA A 474 -5.64 -16.85 -25.77
CA ALA A 474 -4.80 -17.86 -26.42
C ALA A 474 -5.66 -18.77 -27.33
N PRO A 475 -5.05 -19.50 -28.29
CA PRO A 475 -5.77 -20.46 -29.13
C PRO A 475 -6.40 -21.62 -28.34
N TRP A 476 -5.81 -21.97 -27.18
CA TRP A 476 -6.26 -23.05 -26.31
C TRP A 476 -7.32 -22.61 -25.28
N LEU A 477 -7.63 -21.32 -25.19
CA LEU A 477 -8.46 -20.75 -24.13
C LEU A 477 -9.94 -20.76 -24.53
N ASP A 478 -10.83 -20.92 -23.56
CA ASP A 478 -12.28 -20.72 -23.73
C ASP A 478 -12.68 -19.38 -23.07
N GLY A 479 -12.83 -18.34 -23.89
CA GLY A 479 -13.08 -16.98 -23.41
C GLY A 479 -14.42 -16.83 -22.69
N GLN A 480 -15.45 -17.58 -23.10
CA GLN A 480 -16.75 -17.55 -22.41
C GLN A 480 -16.65 -18.15 -21.02
N ARG A 481 -16.00 -19.30 -20.89
CA ARG A 481 -15.80 -19.96 -19.61
C ARG A 481 -14.95 -19.10 -18.66
N LEU A 482 -13.89 -18.49 -19.16
CA LEU A 482 -13.04 -17.59 -18.37
C LEU A 482 -13.80 -16.33 -17.93
N ALA A 483 -14.50 -15.65 -18.84
CA ALA A 483 -15.29 -14.46 -18.52
C ALA A 483 -16.40 -14.76 -17.51
N ALA A 484 -17.12 -15.87 -17.66
CA ALA A 484 -18.17 -16.28 -16.73
C ALA A 484 -17.61 -16.53 -15.33
N PHE A 485 -16.49 -17.25 -15.23
CA PHE A 485 -15.81 -17.49 -13.96
C PHE A 485 -15.39 -16.17 -13.29
N LEU A 486 -14.68 -15.29 -14.00
CA LEU A 486 -14.19 -14.03 -13.43
C LEU A 486 -15.34 -13.07 -13.04
N ASN A 487 -16.40 -12.98 -13.85
CA ASN A 487 -17.56 -12.16 -13.49
C ASN A 487 -18.30 -12.71 -12.26
N SER A 488 -18.32 -14.04 -12.04
CA SER A 488 -18.90 -14.63 -10.83
C SER A 488 -18.15 -14.26 -9.54
N ARG A 489 -16.88 -13.83 -9.66
CA ARG A 489 -16.05 -13.37 -8.53
C ARG A 489 -16.42 -11.96 -8.05
N GLN A 490 -17.23 -11.22 -8.83
CA GLN A 490 -17.68 -9.86 -8.50
C GLN A 490 -16.54 -8.90 -8.14
N ILE A 491 -15.43 -8.97 -8.90
CA ILE A 491 -14.24 -8.13 -8.68
C ILE A 491 -14.62 -6.65 -8.87
N ALA A 492 -14.27 -5.82 -7.89
CA ALA A 492 -14.69 -4.42 -7.89
C ALA A 492 -14.06 -3.62 -9.05
N GLY A 493 -14.89 -2.82 -9.72
CA GLY A 493 -14.46 -1.85 -10.74
C GLY A 493 -14.05 -2.45 -12.09
N VAL A 494 -14.33 -3.74 -12.34
CA VAL A 494 -14.01 -4.41 -13.60
C VAL A 494 -15.13 -5.34 -14.07
N ARG A 495 -15.25 -5.51 -15.38
CA ARG A 495 -16.10 -6.52 -16.04
C ARG A 495 -15.28 -7.22 -17.12
N PHE A 496 -15.49 -8.53 -17.28
CA PHE A 496 -14.83 -9.33 -18.30
C PHE A 496 -15.81 -9.70 -19.40
N VAL A 497 -15.44 -9.47 -20.65
CA VAL A 497 -16.30 -9.78 -21.81
C VAL A 497 -15.55 -10.76 -22.72
N PRO A 498 -16.14 -11.91 -23.10
CA PRO A 498 -15.49 -12.83 -24.02
C PRO A 498 -15.24 -12.16 -25.37
N VAL A 499 -14.06 -12.40 -25.95
CA VAL A 499 -13.64 -11.79 -27.21
C VAL A 499 -12.79 -12.77 -28.01
N ARG A 500 -12.81 -12.61 -29.34
CA ARG A 500 -11.84 -13.25 -30.24
C ARG A 500 -11.00 -12.19 -30.92
N PHE A 501 -9.71 -12.43 -30.99
CA PHE A 501 -8.75 -11.52 -31.63
C PHE A 501 -7.60 -12.31 -32.24
N MET A 502 -6.85 -11.68 -33.15
CA MET A 502 -5.67 -12.28 -33.78
C MET A 502 -4.52 -11.29 -33.69
N PRO A 503 -3.52 -11.53 -32.82
CA PRO A 503 -2.34 -10.67 -32.73
C PRO A 503 -1.57 -10.60 -34.06
N ASN A 504 -1.10 -9.42 -34.46
CA ASN A 504 -0.19 -9.25 -35.60
C ASN A 504 1.31 -9.27 -35.19
N ALA A 505 1.60 -9.36 -33.89
CA ALA A 505 2.93 -9.37 -33.31
C ALA A 505 2.93 -10.16 -31.98
N SER A 506 4.12 -10.45 -31.44
CA SER A 506 4.30 -11.13 -30.14
C SER A 506 3.67 -12.54 -30.07
N VAL A 507 3.26 -12.97 -28.87
CA VAL A 507 2.71 -14.29 -28.58
C VAL A 507 1.44 -14.55 -29.42
N PHE A 508 1.39 -15.70 -30.08
CA PHE A 508 0.33 -16.12 -31.01
C PHE A 508 0.13 -15.20 -32.23
N LYS A 509 1.22 -14.58 -32.73
CA LYS A 509 1.19 -13.82 -33.99
C LYS A 509 0.57 -14.64 -35.13
N GLY A 510 -0.51 -14.11 -35.71
CA GLY A 510 -1.21 -14.71 -36.84
C GLY A 510 -2.15 -15.88 -36.47
N GLU A 511 -2.32 -16.17 -35.18
CA GLU A 511 -3.21 -17.23 -34.69
C GLU A 511 -4.45 -16.63 -34.03
N ALA A 512 -5.62 -17.20 -34.31
CA ALA A 512 -6.85 -16.77 -33.67
C ALA A 512 -6.86 -17.19 -32.19
N CYS A 513 -7.06 -16.21 -31.31
CA CYS A 513 -7.16 -16.39 -29.87
C CYS A 513 -8.61 -16.19 -29.43
N ASP A 514 -9.11 -17.09 -28.58
CA ASP A 514 -10.27 -16.81 -27.74
C ASP A 514 -9.77 -16.27 -26.38
N GLY A 515 -10.57 -15.45 -25.72
CA GLY A 515 -10.08 -14.68 -24.60
C GLY A 515 -11.10 -13.76 -23.97
N ILE A 516 -10.61 -12.78 -23.24
CA ILE A 516 -11.41 -11.78 -22.54
C ILE A 516 -10.91 -10.37 -22.86
N ASN A 517 -11.84 -9.43 -23.00
CA ASN A 517 -11.63 -7.99 -22.88
C ASN A 517 -11.90 -7.59 -21.42
N ILE A 518 -11.00 -6.79 -20.85
CA ILE A 518 -11.01 -6.34 -19.46
C ILE A 518 -11.50 -4.89 -19.42
N ILE A 519 -12.78 -4.70 -19.10
CA ILE A 519 -13.42 -3.39 -19.10
C ILE A 519 -13.40 -2.83 -17.68
N ILE A 520 -12.68 -1.72 -17.47
CA ILE A 520 -12.73 -0.98 -16.21
C ILE A 520 -14.07 -0.24 -16.12
N THR A 521 -14.87 -0.57 -15.10
CA THR A 521 -16.21 0.02 -14.88
C THR A 521 -16.20 1.10 -13.80
N ASP A 522 -15.23 1.07 -12.89
CA ASP A 522 -15.03 2.09 -11.86
C ASP A 522 -13.53 2.17 -11.53
N ARG A 523 -12.87 3.23 -12.02
CA ARG A 523 -11.44 3.47 -11.84
C ARG A 523 -11.03 3.62 -10.37
N ALA A 524 -11.89 4.19 -9.52
CA ALA A 524 -11.55 4.43 -8.12
C ALA A 524 -11.53 3.13 -7.30
N ARG A 525 -12.38 2.17 -7.66
CA ARG A 525 -12.46 0.85 -7.01
C ARG A 525 -11.56 -0.19 -7.64
N PHE A 526 -11.08 0.05 -8.86
CA PHE A 526 -10.25 -0.90 -9.60
C PHE A 526 -8.89 -1.13 -8.93
N ARG A 527 -8.53 -2.42 -8.79
CA ARG A 527 -7.28 -2.90 -8.21
C ARG A 527 -6.56 -3.77 -9.25
N PRO A 528 -5.56 -3.24 -9.97
CA PRO A 528 -4.98 -3.93 -11.11
C PRO A 528 -4.22 -5.20 -10.78
N VAL A 529 -3.41 -5.21 -9.71
CA VAL A 529 -2.62 -6.40 -9.36
C VAL A 529 -3.52 -7.53 -8.85
N LEU A 530 -4.55 -7.21 -8.07
CA LEU A 530 -5.63 -8.12 -7.68
C LEU A 530 -6.34 -8.69 -8.90
N THR A 531 -6.67 -7.85 -9.88
CA THR A 531 -7.32 -8.29 -11.11
C THR A 531 -6.43 -9.25 -11.90
N GLY A 532 -5.14 -8.94 -12.05
CA GLY A 532 -4.15 -9.83 -12.66
C GLY A 532 -3.99 -11.15 -11.90
N LEU A 533 -4.02 -11.12 -10.57
CA LEU A 533 -3.99 -12.32 -9.72
C LEU A 533 -5.24 -13.18 -9.93
N GLU A 534 -6.43 -12.60 -9.94
CA GLU A 534 -7.68 -13.35 -10.17
C GLU A 534 -7.70 -13.98 -11.57
N ILE A 535 -7.16 -13.30 -12.60
CA ILE A 535 -6.97 -13.89 -13.93
C ILE A 535 -5.99 -15.07 -13.85
N ALA A 536 -4.83 -14.92 -13.20
CA ALA A 536 -3.85 -15.99 -13.03
C ALA A 536 -4.44 -17.21 -12.30
N LEU A 537 -5.21 -17.01 -11.23
CA LEU A 537 -5.89 -18.07 -10.49
C LEU A 537 -6.99 -18.74 -11.33
N ALA A 538 -7.74 -17.97 -12.11
CA ALA A 538 -8.75 -18.51 -13.03
C ALA A 538 -8.10 -19.37 -14.12
N LEU A 539 -7.00 -18.90 -14.73
CA LEU A 539 -6.22 -19.67 -15.69
C LEU A 539 -5.71 -20.97 -15.06
N ARG A 540 -5.14 -20.89 -13.86
CA ARG A 540 -4.66 -22.08 -13.14
C ARG A 540 -5.75 -23.11 -12.86
N ARG A 541 -6.97 -22.66 -12.51
CA ARG A 541 -8.09 -23.53 -12.16
C ARG A 541 -8.78 -24.14 -13.38
N LEU A 542 -8.95 -23.35 -14.45
CA LEU A 542 -9.75 -23.74 -15.61
C LEU A 542 -8.91 -24.43 -16.70
N PHE A 543 -7.63 -24.08 -16.80
CA PHE A 543 -6.69 -24.53 -17.84
C PHE A 543 -5.33 -24.96 -17.23
N PRO A 544 -5.31 -25.90 -16.26
CA PRO A 544 -4.13 -26.23 -15.47
C PRO A 544 -2.98 -26.88 -16.27
N ASN A 545 -3.28 -27.49 -17.42
CA ASN A 545 -2.29 -28.19 -18.25
C ASN A 545 -1.75 -27.31 -19.37
N GLU A 546 -2.55 -26.36 -19.83
CA GLU A 546 -2.25 -25.48 -20.96
C GLU A 546 -1.47 -24.24 -20.52
N TRP A 547 -1.81 -23.66 -19.36
CA TRP A 547 -1.18 -22.42 -18.91
C TRP A 547 0.19 -22.66 -18.25
N GLN A 548 1.23 -22.04 -18.81
CA GLN A 548 2.61 -22.13 -18.33
C GLN A 548 2.87 -21.16 -17.17
N VAL A 549 2.40 -21.56 -15.98
CA VAL A 549 2.45 -20.75 -14.75
C VAL A 549 3.87 -20.41 -14.29
N ASP A 550 4.87 -21.25 -14.52
CA ASP A 550 6.25 -21.03 -14.05
C ASP A 550 6.86 -19.72 -14.58
N ASP A 551 6.53 -19.36 -15.82
CA ASP A 551 7.06 -18.16 -16.45
C ASP A 551 6.47 -16.86 -15.89
N TYR A 552 5.38 -16.93 -15.12
CA TYR A 552 4.82 -15.81 -14.35
C TYR A 552 5.85 -15.26 -13.33
N ALA A 553 6.76 -16.11 -12.87
CA ALA A 553 7.81 -15.75 -11.91
C ALA A 553 8.75 -14.66 -12.41
N ARG A 554 8.93 -14.54 -13.73
CA ARG A 554 9.92 -13.65 -14.36
C ARG A 554 9.68 -12.17 -14.04
N LEU A 555 8.41 -11.74 -13.95
CA LEU A 555 8.04 -10.37 -13.58
C LEU A 555 7.50 -10.29 -12.15
N LEU A 556 6.86 -11.34 -11.65
CA LEU A 556 6.34 -11.38 -10.29
C LEU A 556 7.44 -11.23 -9.23
N ALA A 557 8.60 -11.84 -9.47
CA ALA A 557 9.78 -11.77 -8.60
C ALA A 557 9.49 -12.08 -7.11
N ASN A 558 8.49 -12.92 -6.82
CA ASN A 558 8.14 -13.35 -5.46
C ASN A 558 7.82 -14.85 -5.46
N ALA A 559 8.64 -15.65 -4.76
CA ALA A 559 8.57 -17.11 -4.74
C ALA A 559 7.32 -17.62 -4.02
N ASP A 560 7.03 -17.09 -2.82
CA ASP A 560 5.87 -17.50 -2.02
C ASP A 560 4.57 -17.28 -2.80
N THR A 561 4.40 -16.10 -3.39
CA THR A 561 3.22 -15.78 -4.21
C THR A 561 3.08 -16.73 -5.40
N LEU A 562 4.18 -17.04 -6.11
CA LEU A 562 4.16 -17.98 -7.22
C LEU A 562 3.70 -19.37 -6.78
N GLU A 563 4.25 -19.90 -5.70
CA GLU A 563 3.90 -21.24 -5.21
C GLU A 563 2.44 -21.32 -4.76
N ARG A 564 1.90 -20.24 -4.15
CA ARG A 564 0.47 -20.16 -3.83
C ARG A 564 -0.41 -20.13 -5.07
N ILE A 565 -0.01 -19.39 -6.12
CA ILE A 565 -0.72 -19.39 -7.41
C ILE A 565 -0.70 -20.79 -8.02
N LYS A 566 0.44 -21.49 -8.01
CA LYS A 566 0.55 -22.87 -8.55
C LYS A 566 -0.37 -23.87 -7.84
N ARG A 567 -0.55 -23.71 -6.53
CA ARG A 567 -1.50 -24.49 -5.71
C ARG A 567 -2.95 -24.05 -5.86
N ALA A 568 -3.19 -22.93 -6.54
CA ALA A 568 -4.50 -22.31 -6.69
C ALA A 568 -5.17 -21.94 -5.36
N ASP A 569 -4.35 -21.53 -4.37
CA ASP A 569 -4.78 -21.00 -3.06
C ASP A 569 -5.81 -19.86 -3.25
N SER A 570 -6.56 -19.53 -2.20
CA SER A 570 -7.53 -18.44 -2.29
C SER A 570 -6.84 -17.08 -2.46
N THR A 571 -7.52 -16.16 -3.15
CA THR A 571 -7.05 -14.80 -3.36
C THR A 571 -6.76 -14.10 -2.03
N GLU A 572 -7.62 -14.32 -1.02
CA GLU A 572 -7.49 -13.77 0.31
C GLU A 572 -6.22 -14.27 1.04
N GLU A 573 -5.88 -15.55 0.89
CA GLU A 573 -4.65 -16.12 1.47
C GLU A 573 -3.39 -15.57 0.81
N ILE A 574 -3.42 -15.39 -0.51
CA ILE A 574 -2.29 -14.83 -1.27
C ILE A 574 -2.08 -13.36 -0.90
N ILE A 575 -3.14 -12.55 -0.85
CA ILE A 575 -3.04 -11.16 -0.40
C ILE A 575 -2.51 -11.10 1.03
N ARG A 576 -3.02 -11.95 1.93
CA ARG A 576 -2.59 -11.99 3.32
C ARG A 576 -1.10 -12.33 3.44
N SER A 577 -0.54 -13.13 2.53
CA SER A 577 0.87 -13.52 2.60
C SER A 577 1.83 -12.36 2.33
N TRP A 578 1.51 -11.45 1.40
CA TRP A 578 2.37 -10.29 1.11
C TRP A 578 2.01 -9.03 1.92
N THR A 579 0.84 -8.99 2.58
CA THR A 579 0.38 -7.80 3.33
C THR A 579 1.38 -7.30 4.37
N PRO A 580 2.02 -8.15 5.20
CA PRO A 580 3.04 -7.69 6.15
C PRO A 580 4.20 -6.94 5.50
N ALA A 581 4.67 -7.41 4.34
CA ALA A 581 5.75 -6.75 3.61
C ALA A 581 5.32 -5.39 3.01
N LEU A 582 4.03 -5.25 2.64
CA LEU A 582 3.47 -3.96 2.26
C LEU A 582 3.37 -3.00 3.45
N ASP A 583 2.99 -3.49 4.62
CA ASP A 583 2.89 -2.69 5.84
C ASP A 583 4.26 -2.20 6.32
N GLU A 584 5.34 -2.95 6.05
CA GLU A 584 6.72 -2.49 6.24
C GLU A 584 7.16 -1.48 5.17
N PHE A 585 6.73 -1.66 3.92
CA PHE A 585 7.10 -0.77 2.81
C PHE A 585 6.46 0.63 2.94
N ARG A 586 5.23 0.75 3.45
CA ARG A 586 4.53 2.04 3.60
C ARG A 586 5.30 3.07 4.44
N PRO A 587 5.76 2.78 5.66
CA PRO A 587 6.58 3.71 6.44
C PRO A 587 7.98 3.89 5.86
N LEU A 588 8.53 2.89 5.16
CA LEU A 588 9.81 3.03 4.46
C LEU A 588 9.72 4.10 3.37
N ARG A 589 8.76 3.98 2.44
CA ARG A 589 8.58 4.95 1.36
C ARG A 589 8.25 6.35 1.87
N ALA A 590 7.58 6.46 3.03
CA ALA A 590 7.18 7.74 3.62
C ALA A 590 8.35 8.72 3.79
N ARG A 591 9.57 8.20 4.03
CA ARG A 591 10.82 8.99 4.18
C ARG A 591 11.26 9.66 2.87
N SER A 592 10.94 9.02 1.75
CA SER A 592 11.35 9.45 0.41
C SER A 592 10.29 10.29 -0.31
N LEU A 593 9.09 10.42 0.25
CA LEU A 593 7.99 11.17 -0.39
C LEU A 593 8.30 12.67 -0.48
N LEU A 594 7.83 13.29 -1.56
CA LEU A 594 8.05 14.69 -1.93
C LEU A 594 6.74 15.48 -1.97
N TYR A 595 5.63 14.80 -2.19
CA TYR A 595 4.29 15.38 -2.38
C TYR A 595 3.33 14.94 -1.29
N ARG A 596 2.24 15.69 -1.13
CA ARG A 596 1.15 15.37 -0.19
C ARG A 596 0.04 14.61 -0.88
#